data_AF-A0A843JTM4-F1
#
_entry.id   AF-A0A843JTM4-F1
#
_cell.length_a   1.000
_cell.length_b   1.000
_cell.length_c   1.000
_cell.angle_alpha   90.00
_cell.angle_beta   90.00
_cell.angle_gamma   90.00
#
_symmetry.space_group_name_H-M   'P 1'
#
loop_
_entity.id
_entity.type
_entity.pdbx_description
1 polymer ?
#
loop_
_entity_poly.entity_id
_entity_poly.type
_entity_poly.pdbx_seq_one_letter_code
_entity_poly.pdbx_strand_id
1 'polypeptide(L)'
;MKKPILLRSSQKIKASQNLNKLKIPVTLIKPTVENSELFNDVLQYVRTNKFYELKLTPSGGIKTSGIINLPAYSYSFSLIGAEIIIIDSFAYRIQFRPSPATDEKNQILSGTKAYWKFLDLCEQYHIDMSKYAVLNGKEISDKTEKPLIKLGPYAYNDVIYSNVHHIDWHSSYPCGLMRTHPEFTDLITYLFESRKKVEINKAILNYSIGMFHSRNIGWKYAGLAADAIADNNRRVERLAKFVEKNGGIILLYNTDGFWYTGEQYHDEHEGPNIGQWHHDHVDCKLRIKSAGAYEFIENGKYNPVIRGMTSLDRVKDRSEWEWGDIYEAPLIQFRLDEEGIHVLEEKGDKEHGN
;
A
#
# COMPACT_ATOMS: atom_id res chain seq x y z
N MET A 1 -36.61 6.55 -10.85
CA MET A 1 -35.76 7.10 -9.77
C MET A 1 -34.84 8.18 -10.36
N LYS A 2 -34.55 9.28 -9.64
CA LYS A 2 -33.59 10.29 -10.13
C LYS A 2 -32.19 9.66 -10.19
N LYS A 3 -31.40 9.96 -11.24
CA LYS A 3 -30.00 9.48 -11.33
C LYS A 3 -29.19 9.95 -10.11
N PRO A 4 -28.36 9.11 -9.47
CA PRO A 4 -27.53 9.50 -8.33
C PRO A 4 -26.57 10.65 -8.67
N ILE A 5 -26.20 11.45 -7.67
CA ILE A 5 -25.32 12.62 -7.84
C ILE A 5 -23.98 12.20 -8.44
N LEU A 6 -23.37 11.15 -7.89
CA LEU A 6 -22.09 10.61 -8.35
C LEU A 6 -22.12 10.24 -9.84
N LEU A 7 -23.20 9.62 -10.32
CA LEU A 7 -23.32 9.25 -11.72
C LEU A 7 -23.43 10.48 -12.65
N ARG A 8 -23.99 11.59 -12.17
CA ARG A 8 -24.13 12.83 -12.95
C ARG A 8 -22.79 13.54 -13.14
N SER A 9 -21.96 13.56 -12.10
CA SER A 9 -20.63 14.18 -12.10
C SER A 9 -19.52 13.26 -12.63
N SER A 10 -19.80 11.97 -12.81
CA SER A 10 -18.83 10.99 -13.30
C SER A 10 -18.35 11.27 -14.73
N GLN A 11 -17.06 10.99 -14.96
CA GLN A 11 -16.48 10.90 -16.29
C GLN A 11 -17.19 9.81 -17.10
N LYS A 12 -17.44 10.07 -18.39
CA LYS A 12 -18.22 9.18 -19.26
C LYS A 12 -17.87 9.34 -20.72
N ILE A 13 -18.16 8.30 -21.50
CA ILE A 13 -18.10 8.31 -22.97
C ILE A 13 -19.44 7.85 -23.54
N LYS A 14 -19.73 8.18 -24.79
CA LYS A 14 -20.95 7.68 -25.45
C LYS A 14 -20.87 6.15 -25.57
N ALA A 15 -21.98 5.47 -25.28
CA ALA A 15 -22.04 4.02 -25.42
C ALA A 15 -21.90 3.62 -26.90
N SER A 16 -21.24 2.50 -27.16
CA SER A 16 -21.08 1.93 -28.51
C SER A 16 -21.11 0.40 -28.44
N GLN A 17 -21.37 -0.27 -29.56
CA GLN A 17 -21.41 -1.73 -29.62
C GLN A 17 -20.04 -2.37 -29.36
N ASN A 18 -18.95 -1.66 -29.65
CA ASN A 18 -17.57 -2.13 -29.48
C ASN A 18 -16.90 -1.45 -28.27
N LEU A 19 -17.60 -1.41 -27.14
CA LEU A 19 -17.12 -0.72 -25.97
C LEU A 19 -15.96 -1.48 -25.32
N ASN A 20 -14.78 -0.85 -25.28
CA ASN A 20 -13.63 -1.37 -24.56
C ASN A 20 -13.58 -0.72 -23.16
N LYS A 21 -13.62 -1.54 -22.10
CA LYS A 21 -13.53 -1.08 -20.70
C LYS A 21 -12.38 -0.12 -20.44
N LEU A 22 -11.21 -0.38 -21.02
CA LEU A 22 -10.00 0.42 -20.80
C LEU A 22 -10.11 1.82 -21.41
N LYS A 23 -11.01 2.01 -22.38
CA LYS A 23 -11.31 3.31 -22.99
C LYS A 23 -12.38 4.09 -22.22
N ILE A 24 -13.09 3.44 -21.28
CA ILE A 24 -14.04 4.14 -20.41
C ILE A 24 -13.24 4.90 -19.35
N PRO A 25 -13.38 6.23 -19.28
CA PRO A 25 -12.66 7.04 -18.29
C PRO A 25 -13.08 6.66 -16.88
N VAL A 26 -12.11 6.65 -15.95
CA VAL A 26 -12.33 6.24 -14.56
C VAL A 26 -12.69 7.45 -13.71
N THR A 27 -13.86 7.40 -13.09
CA THR A 27 -14.20 8.28 -11.96
C THR A 27 -13.70 7.61 -10.68
N LEU A 28 -12.61 8.11 -10.15
CA LEU A 28 -12.00 7.58 -8.93
C LEU A 28 -12.54 8.33 -7.71
N ILE A 29 -13.08 7.60 -6.74
CA ILE A 29 -13.48 8.12 -5.43
C ILE A 29 -12.65 7.46 -4.33
N LYS A 30 -12.23 8.26 -3.37
CA LYS A 30 -11.37 7.81 -2.26
C LYS A 30 -12.20 7.01 -1.25
N PRO A 31 -11.60 6.07 -0.49
CA PRO A 31 -12.30 5.34 0.55
C PRO A 31 -12.65 6.24 1.73
N THR A 32 -13.80 6.90 1.67
CA THR A 32 -14.42 7.66 2.77
C THR A 32 -15.84 7.15 2.98
N VAL A 33 -16.42 7.45 4.14
CA VAL A 33 -17.82 7.06 4.43
C VAL A 33 -18.77 7.69 3.43
N GLU A 34 -18.66 8.99 3.19
CA GLU A 34 -19.51 9.72 2.23
C GLU A 34 -19.39 9.13 0.82
N ASN A 35 -18.17 8.80 0.39
CA ASN A 35 -17.95 8.18 -0.92
C ASN A 35 -18.47 6.74 -0.98
N SER A 36 -18.48 6.02 0.15
CA SER A 36 -19.07 4.67 0.22
C SER A 36 -20.59 4.72 0.05
N GLU A 37 -21.25 5.71 0.66
CA GLU A 37 -22.68 5.97 0.49
C GLU A 37 -22.99 6.35 -0.96
N LEU A 38 -22.23 7.29 -1.53
CA LEU A 38 -22.39 7.68 -2.93
C LEU A 38 -22.20 6.52 -3.91
N PHE A 39 -21.28 5.59 -3.61
CA PHE A 39 -21.09 4.38 -4.42
C PHE A 39 -22.28 3.42 -4.28
N ASN A 40 -22.75 3.19 -3.05
CA ASN A 40 -23.90 2.33 -2.76
C ASN A 40 -25.18 2.87 -3.39
N ASP A 41 -25.40 4.19 -3.41
CA ASP A 41 -26.51 4.82 -4.10
C ASP A 41 -26.53 4.50 -5.60
N VAL A 42 -25.35 4.46 -6.23
CA VAL A 42 -25.21 4.09 -7.64
C VAL A 42 -25.52 2.61 -7.85
N LEU A 43 -25.03 1.73 -6.98
CA LEU A 43 -25.32 0.29 -7.03
C LEU A 43 -26.82 0.02 -6.83
N GLN A 44 -27.44 0.65 -5.83
CA GLN A 44 -28.87 0.52 -5.56
C GLN A 44 -29.71 1.07 -6.72
N TYR A 45 -29.29 2.18 -7.33
CA TYR A 45 -29.96 2.73 -8.51
C TYR A 45 -29.99 1.73 -9.66
N VAL A 46 -28.86 1.11 -10.04
CA VAL A 46 -28.84 0.16 -11.18
C VAL A 46 -29.64 -1.10 -10.88
N ARG A 47 -29.62 -1.59 -9.63
CA ARG A 47 -30.43 -2.73 -9.17
C ARG A 47 -31.93 -2.43 -9.22
N THR A 48 -32.34 -1.30 -8.65
CA THR A 48 -33.76 -0.92 -8.56
C THR A 48 -34.35 -0.66 -9.94
N ASN A 49 -33.57 -0.10 -10.88
CA ASN A 49 -34.01 0.11 -12.26
C ASN A 49 -33.79 -1.14 -13.16
N LYS A 50 -33.42 -2.29 -12.56
CA LYS A 50 -33.31 -3.61 -13.23
C LYS A 50 -32.38 -3.59 -14.46
N PHE A 51 -31.22 -2.96 -14.34
CA PHE A 51 -30.20 -3.00 -15.39
C PHE A 51 -29.72 -4.46 -15.59
N TYR A 52 -29.40 -4.83 -16.82
CA TYR A 52 -28.88 -6.16 -17.13
C TYR A 52 -27.46 -6.34 -16.58
N GLU A 53 -27.17 -7.51 -16.02
CA GLU A 53 -25.81 -7.79 -15.56
C GLU A 53 -24.87 -8.06 -16.74
N LEU A 54 -23.79 -7.28 -16.82
CA LEU A 54 -22.78 -7.33 -17.84
C LEU A 54 -21.70 -8.34 -17.45
N LYS A 55 -21.52 -9.37 -18.28
CA LYS A 55 -20.47 -10.36 -18.06
C LYS A 55 -19.11 -9.81 -18.45
N LEU A 56 -18.15 -9.91 -17.54
CA LEU A 56 -16.74 -9.58 -17.79
C LEU A 56 -15.95 -10.82 -18.23
N THR A 57 -14.86 -10.61 -18.96
CA THR A 57 -13.85 -11.64 -19.23
C THR A 57 -13.05 -11.96 -17.97
N PRO A 58 -12.31 -13.09 -17.91
CA PRO A 58 -11.40 -13.36 -16.78
C PRO A 58 -10.36 -12.27 -16.55
N SER A 59 -9.96 -11.55 -17.60
CA SER A 59 -9.08 -10.37 -17.53
C SER A 59 -9.81 -9.07 -17.13
N GLY A 60 -11.11 -9.15 -16.83
CA GLY A 60 -11.94 -8.04 -16.39
C GLY A 60 -12.44 -7.11 -17.49
N GLY A 61 -12.23 -7.43 -18.78
CA GLY A 61 -12.77 -6.69 -19.92
C GLY A 61 -14.26 -6.94 -20.13
N ILE A 62 -14.93 -6.09 -20.90
CA ILE A 62 -16.34 -6.33 -21.27
C ILE A 62 -16.37 -7.46 -22.31
N LYS A 63 -17.14 -8.51 -22.04
CA LYS A 63 -17.27 -9.63 -22.98
C LYS A 63 -18.02 -9.16 -24.23
N THR A 64 -17.36 -9.19 -25.38
CA THR A 64 -17.89 -8.71 -26.68
C THR A 64 -18.59 -9.80 -27.51
N SER A 65 -18.57 -11.05 -27.06
CA SER A 65 -19.30 -12.13 -27.74
C SER A 65 -20.78 -12.11 -27.38
N GLY A 66 -21.57 -11.35 -28.15
CA GLY A 66 -23.02 -11.31 -28.07
C GLY A 66 -23.61 -9.88 -28.10
N ILE A 67 -24.94 -9.80 -28.17
CA ILE A 67 -25.67 -8.53 -28.03
C ILE A 67 -25.63 -8.12 -26.55
N ILE A 68 -25.12 -6.93 -26.26
CA ILE A 68 -25.20 -6.33 -24.93
C ILE A 68 -26.63 -5.78 -24.75
N ASN A 69 -27.40 -6.36 -23.84
CA ASN A 69 -28.71 -5.84 -23.48
C ASN A 69 -28.54 -4.55 -22.67
N LEU A 70 -29.08 -3.44 -23.15
CA LEU A 70 -28.99 -2.14 -22.49
C LEU A 70 -30.33 -1.77 -21.81
N PRO A 71 -30.29 -1.07 -20.66
CA PRO A 71 -29.10 -0.64 -19.93
C PRO A 71 -28.45 -1.80 -19.15
N ALA A 72 -27.12 -1.79 -19.04
CA ALA A 72 -26.35 -2.83 -18.37
C ALA A 72 -25.43 -2.29 -17.27
N TYR A 73 -25.01 -3.15 -16.35
CA TYR A 73 -24.00 -2.84 -15.36
C TYR A 73 -23.17 -4.07 -14.98
N SER A 74 -21.94 -3.88 -14.52
CA SER A 74 -21.15 -4.90 -13.83
C SER A 74 -20.57 -4.28 -12.58
N TYR A 75 -20.45 -5.06 -11.50
CA TYR A 75 -19.79 -4.65 -10.28
C TYR A 75 -18.77 -5.72 -9.88
N SER A 76 -17.65 -5.29 -9.31
CA SER A 76 -16.63 -6.19 -8.79
C SER A 76 -15.95 -5.61 -7.58
N PHE A 77 -15.50 -6.48 -6.68
CA PHE A 77 -14.73 -6.12 -5.49
C PHE A 77 -13.39 -6.86 -5.47
N SER A 78 -12.44 -6.25 -4.79
CA SER A 78 -11.09 -6.77 -4.55
C SER A 78 -10.65 -6.34 -3.16
N LEU A 79 -9.56 -6.91 -2.65
CA LEU A 79 -8.98 -6.49 -1.36
C LEU A 79 -8.63 -4.99 -1.30
N ILE A 80 -8.46 -4.33 -2.46
CA ILE A 80 -8.00 -2.94 -2.54
C ILE A 80 -9.08 -1.96 -3.02
N GLY A 81 -10.32 -2.42 -3.21
CA GLY A 81 -11.41 -1.55 -3.64
C GLY A 81 -12.51 -2.23 -4.45
N ALA A 82 -13.51 -1.43 -4.83
CA ALA A 82 -14.66 -1.83 -5.64
C ALA A 82 -14.71 -1.05 -6.96
N GLU A 83 -15.32 -1.64 -7.98
CA GLU A 83 -15.55 -1.03 -9.27
C GLU A 83 -16.99 -1.29 -9.73
N ILE A 84 -17.63 -0.27 -10.30
CA ILE A 84 -18.90 -0.42 -11.03
C ILE A 84 -18.76 0.16 -12.43
N ILE A 85 -19.19 -0.62 -13.42
CA ILE A 85 -19.29 -0.25 -14.82
C ILE A 85 -20.77 -0.14 -15.14
N ILE A 86 -21.18 0.96 -15.77
CA ILE A 86 -22.58 1.19 -16.13
C ILE A 86 -22.63 1.58 -17.60
N ILE A 87 -23.53 0.97 -18.36
CA ILE A 87 -23.74 1.26 -19.78
C ILE A 87 -25.23 1.55 -19.99
N ASP A 88 -25.55 2.81 -20.25
CA ASP A 88 -26.85 3.25 -20.75
C ASP A 88 -26.66 3.95 -22.11
N SER A 89 -27.18 5.16 -22.30
CA SER A 89 -26.76 6.05 -23.40
C SER A 89 -25.27 6.42 -23.34
N PHE A 90 -24.66 6.31 -22.16
CA PHE A 90 -23.26 6.54 -21.89
C PHE A 90 -22.65 5.36 -21.13
N ALA A 91 -21.33 5.24 -21.22
CA ALA A 91 -20.55 4.31 -20.42
C ALA A 91 -19.83 5.06 -19.30
N TYR A 92 -19.97 4.54 -18.08
CA TYR A 92 -19.36 5.05 -16.86
C TYR A 92 -18.51 3.95 -16.23
N ARG A 93 -17.43 4.35 -15.58
CA ARG A 93 -16.58 3.46 -14.78
C ARG A 93 -16.21 4.18 -13.51
N ILE A 94 -16.74 3.71 -12.39
CA ILE A 94 -16.53 4.32 -11.08
C ILE A 94 -15.72 3.34 -10.24
N GLN A 95 -14.67 3.83 -9.58
CA GLN A 95 -13.82 3.02 -8.71
C GLN A 95 -13.76 3.63 -7.30
N PHE A 96 -14.05 2.81 -6.30
CA PHE A 96 -13.84 3.10 -4.89
C PHE A 96 -12.54 2.44 -4.45
N ARG A 97 -11.44 3.19 -4.41
CA ARG A 97 -10.11 2.71 -3.99
C ARG A 97 -9.19 3.88 -3.62
N PRO A 98 -8.13 3.65 -2.84
CA PRO A 98 -7.12 4.68 -2.56
C PRO A 98 -6.60 5.31 -3.86
N SER A 99 -6.31 6.62 -3.84
CA SER A 99 -5.72 7.31 -4.99
C SER A 99 -4.42 6.61 -5.38
N PRO A 100 -4.28 6.12 -6.62
CA PRO A 100 -3.02 5.56 -7.05
C PRO A 100 -1.99 6.69 -7.13
N ALA A 101 -0.73 6.37 -6.85
CA ALA A 101 0.37 7.32 -7.06
C ALA A 101 0.36 7.81 -8.52
N THR A 102 0.72 9.06 -8.77
CA THR A 102 0.85 9.63 -10.12
C THR A 102 2.28 10.11 -10.34
N ASP A 103 2.78 10.07 -11.58
CA ASP A 103 4.06 10.69 -11.94
C ASP A 103 3.91 12.20 -12.12
N GLU A 104 5.04 12.90 -12.32
CA GLU A 104 5.15 14.32 -12.67
C GLU A 104 4.26 14.78 -13.84
N LYS A 105 3.76 13.85 -14.66
CA LYS A 105 2.81 14.12 -15.77
C LYS A 105 1.36 13.78 -15.40
N ASN A 106 1.05 13.64 -14.12
CA ASN A 106 -0.23 13.18 -13.57
C ASN A 106 -0.69 11.81 -14.09
N GLN A 107 0.22 10.97 -14.61
CA GLN A 107 -0.16 9.62 -15.02
C GLN A 107 -0.08 8.67 -13.84
N ILE A 108 -1.09 7.82 -13.71
CA ILE A 108 -1.14 6.79 -12.67
C ILE A 108 0.09 5.86 -12.75
N LEU A 109 0.94 5.92 -11.72
CA LEU A 109 2.01 4.97 -11.43
C LEU A 109 1.42 3.74 -10.77
N SER A 110 1.01 2.78 -11.59
CA SER A 110 0.61 1.46 -11.10
C SER A 110 1.84 0.57 -10.87
N GLY A 111 1.74 -0.35 -9.91
CA GLY A 111 2.75 -1.41 -9.72
C GLY A 111 3.02 -2.19 -11.01
N THR A 112 2.00 -2.42 -11.84
CA THR A 112 2.16 -3.05 -13.16
C THR A 112 3.02 -2.22 -14.12
N LYS A 113 2.81 -0.90 -14.21
CA LYS A 113 3.63 -0.01 -15.06
C LYS A 113 5.08 0.02 -14.57
N ALA A 114 5.27 0.09 -13.25
CA ALA A 114 6.58 0.04 -12.62
C ALA A 114 7.31 -1.29 -12.92
N TYR A 115 6.60 -2.41 -12.80
CA TYR A 115 7.12 -3.74 -13.08
C TYR A 115 7.53 -3.95 -14.55
N TRP A 116 6.72 -3.53 -15.53
CA TRP A 116 7.11 -3.67 -16.94
C TRP A 116 8.35 -2.84 -17.26
N LYS A 117 8.42 -1.60 -16.74
CA LYS A 117 9.65 -0.80 -16.86
C LYS A 117 10.85 -1.44 -16.17
N PHE A 118 10.64 -2.12 -15.05
CA PHE A 118 11.70 -2.88 -14.40
C PHE A 118 12.22 -4.00 -15.30
N LEU A 119 11.32 -4.73 -15.99
CA LEU A 119 11.74 -5.76 -16.95
C LEU A 119 12.53 -5.17 -18.14
N ASP A 120 12.06 -4.05 -18.71
CA ASP A 120 12.79 -3.36 -19.79
C ASP A 120 14.20 -2.95 -19.34
N LEU A 121 14.33 -2.50 -18.09
CA LEU A 121 15.61 -2.17 -17.49
C LEU A 121 16.46 -3.42 -17.20
N CYS A 122 15.88 -4.52 -16.74
CA CYS A 122 16.60 -5.79 -16.59
C CYS A 122 17.24 -6.22 -17.91
N GLU A 123 16.53 -6.11 -19.04
CA GLU A 123 17.09 -6.43 -20.36
C GLU A 123 18.27 -5.51 -20.71
N GLN A 124 18.16 -4.21 -20.45
CA GLN A 124 19.23 -3.22 -20.68
C GLN A 124 20.48 -3.49 -19.82
N TYR A 125 20.29 -3.98 -18.60
CA TYR A 125 21.36 -4.37 -17.68
C TYR A 125 21.76 -5.85 -17.82
N HIS A 126 21.30 -6.53 -18.87
CA HIS A 126 21.63 -7.93 -19.17
C HIS A 126 21.23 -8.94 -18.08
N ILE A 127 20.19 -8.63 -17.31
CA ILE A 127 19.60 -9.49 -16.29
C ILE A 127 18.49 -10.34 -16.94
N ASP A 128 18.76 -11.64 -17.09
CA ASP A 128 17.80 -12.59 -17.63
C ASP A 128 16.78 -13.01 -16.56
N MET A 129 15.64 -12.31 -16.55
CA MET A 129 14.55 -12.58 -15.62
C MET A 129 13.94 -13.98 -15.77
N SER A 130 14.12 -14.68 -16.89
CA SER A 130 13.57 -16.04 -17.05
C SER A 130 14.19 -17.05 -16.09
N LYS A 131 15.44 -16.82 -15.66
CA LYS A 131 16.18 -17.68 -14.72
C LYS A 131 15.54 -17.76 -13.33
N TYR A 132 14.79 -16.73 -12.94
CA TYR A 132 14.15 -16.65 -11.62
C TYR A 132 12.67 -17.04 -11.66
N ALA A 133 12.16 -17.44 -12.83
CA ALA A 133 10.77 -17.84 -12.97
C ALA A 133 10.51 -19.18 -12.28
N VAL A 134 9.58 -19.20 -11.33
CA VAL A 134 9.19 -20.39 -10.58
C VAL A 134 7.76 -20.83 -10.90
N LEU A 135 7.52 -22.14 -10.86
CA LEU A 135 6.19 -22.73 -11.08
C LEU A 135 5.34 -22.76 -9.80
N ASN A 136 5.97 -22.93 -8.64
CA ASN A 136 5.32 -23.00 -7.32
C ASN A 136 5.28 -21.63 -6.61
N GLY A 137 5.25 -20.53 -7.36
CA GLY A 137 5.37 -19.18 -6.82
C GLY A 137 4.33 -18.81 -5.75
N LYS A 138 3.09 -19.32 -5.85
CA LYS A 138 2.06 -19.10 -4.82
C LYS A 138 2.47 -19.70 -3.48
N GLU A 139 3.00 -20.92 -3.47
CA GLU A 139 3.43 -21.59 -2.23
C GLU A 139 4.61 -20.87 -1.57
N ILE A 140 5.56 -20.39 -2.39
CA ILE A 140 6.67 -19.57 -1.90
C ILE A 140 6.13 -18.28 -1.28
N SER A 141 5.22 -17.60 -1.98
CA SER A 141 4.59 -16.37 -1.48
C SER A 141 3.83 -16.57 -0.17
N ASP A 142 3.11 -17.68 -0.01
CA ASP A 142 2.35 -18.00 1.20
C ASP A 142 3.28 -18.32 2.40
N LYS A 143 4.50 -18.82 2.14
CA LYS A 143 5.52 -19.16 3.16
C LYS A 143 6.52 -18.04 3.43
N THR A 144 6.52 -17.00 2.62
CA THR A 144 7.46 -15.88 2.76
C THR A 144 7.27 -15.19 4.10
N GLU A 145 8.37 -14.81 4.74
CA GLU A 145 8.33 -14.07 5.99
C GLU A 145 7.53 -12.78 5.83
N LYS A 146 6.73 -12.45 6.85
CA LYS A 146 6.03 -11.16 6.85
C LYS A 146 7.02 -10.02 7.13
N PRO A 147 6.75 -8.81 6.63
CA PRO A 147 7.49 -7.62 7.04
C PRO A 147 7.54 -7.48 8.58
N LEU A 148 8.69 -7.04 9.12
CA LEU A 148 8.87 -6.87 10.56
C LEU A 148 7.98 -5.74 11.11
N ILE A 149 6.82 -6.10 11.63
CA ILE A 149 5.87 -5.16 12.23
C ILE A 149 5.45 -5.77 13.56
N LYS A 150 6.18 -5.44 14.61
CA LYS A 150 6.00 -6.04 15.94
C LYS A 150 6.50 -5.09 17.02
N LEU A 151 5.93 -5.21 18.22
CA LEU A 151 6.46 -4.55 19.40
C LEU A 151 7.80 -5.17 19.79
N GLY A 152 8.69 -4.35 20.36
CA GLY A 152 9.88 -4.83 21.03
C GLY A 152 9.54 -5.61 22.30
N PRO A 153 10.45 -6.47 22.80
CA PRO A 153 10.17 -7.36 23.94
C PRO A 153 9.88 -6.62 25.26
N TYR A 154 10.29 -5.36 25.38
CA TYR A 154 10.10 -4.52 26.56
C TYR A 154 9.18 -3.33 26.32
N ALA A 155 8.47 -3.34 25.18
CA ALA A 155 7.52 -2.30 24.84
C ALA A 155 6.14 -2.62 25.39
N TYR A 156 5.53 -1.64 26.02
CA TYR A 156 4.18 -1.71 26.57
C TYR A 156 3.31 -0.68 25.86
N ASN A 157 2.07 -1.06 25.57
CA ASN A 157 1.11 -0.13 25.00
C ASN A 157 0.79 0.99 26.01
N ASP A 158 0.56 2.19 25.49
CA ASP A 158 0.19 3.39 26.25
C ASP A 158 1.21 3.84 27.31
N VAL A 159 2.46 3.36 27.19
CA VAL A 159 3.60 3.90 27.95
C VAL A 159 4.29 4.99 27.15
N ILE A 160 4.68 6.05 27.86
CA ILE A 160 5.45 7.17 27.31
C ILE A 160 6.93 6.88 27.49
N TYR A 161 7.62 6.76 26.36
CA TYR A 161 9.07 6.65 26.29
C TYR A 161 9.67 8.02 25.96
N SER A 162 10.79 8.34 26.58
CA SER A 162 11.57 9.57 26.32
C SER A 162 12.96 9.18 25.84
N ASN A 163 13.67 10.13 25.21
CA ASN A 163 14.98 9.87 24.62
C ASN A 163 14.92 8.68 23.65
N VAL A 164 14.03 8.81 22.67
CA VAL A 164 13.72 7.77 21.70
C VAL A 164 14.25 8.19 20.33
N HIS A 165 14.88 7.26 19.64
CA HIS A 165 15.37 7.44 18.29
C HIS A 165 14.76 6.39 17.36
N HIS A 166 14.68 6.71 16.09
CA HIS A 166 14.28 5.77 15.05
C HIS A 166 15.46 5.53 14.11
N ILE A 167 15.65 4.29 13.68
CA ILE A 167 16.61 3.93 12.63
C ILE A 167 15.82 3.46 11.42
N ASP A 168 16.13 4.03 10.24
CA ASP A 168 15.52 3.69 8.96
C ASP A 168 16.56 3.28 7.90
N TRP A 169 16.29 2.19 7.19
CA TRP A 169 17.15 1.67 6.12
C TRP A 169 16.76 2.21 4.75
N HIS A 170 17.73 2.79 4.05
CA HIS A 170 17.52 3.31 2.69
C HIS A 170 17.25 2.19 1.67
N SER A 171 16.03 2.20 1.11
CA SER A 171 15.57 1.22 0.11
C SER A 171 15.78 -0.22 0.59
N SER A 172 15.24 -0.51 1.77
CA SER A 172 15.30 -1.76 2.52
C SER A 172 15.23 -3.04 1.66
N TYR A 173 14.14 -3.30 0.95
CA TYR A 173 13.98 -4.50 0.13
C TYR A 173 14.82 -4.51 -1.15
N PRO A 174 14.95 -3.41 -1.93
CA PRO A 174 15.90 -3.36 -3.04
C PRO A 174 17.34 -3.67 -2.64
N CYS A 175 17.77 -3.23 -1.45
CA CYS A 175 19.07 -3.62 -0.90
C CYS A 175 19.15 -5.14 -0.67
N GLY A 176 18.12 -5.74 -0.07
CA GLY A 176 18.05 -7.19 0.12
C GLY A 176 18.19 -7.94 -1.21
N LEU A 177 17.48 -7.50 -2.25
CA LEU A 177 17.57 -8.08 -3.59
C LEU A 177 18.99 -8.04 -4.14
N MET A 178 19.69 -6.90 -4.05
CA MET A 178 21.07 -6.80 -4.55
C MET A 178 22.03 -7.71 -3.77
N ARG A 179 21.80 -7.92 -2.47
CA ARG A 179 22.69 -8.74 -1.64
C ARG A 179 22.53 -10.22 -1.92
N THR A 180 21.31 -10.67 -2.19
CA THR A 180 21.02 -12.08 -2.48
C THR A 180 21.15 -12.42 -3.96
N HIS A 181 21.00 -11.43 -4.84
CA HIS A 181 21.08 -11.53 -6.31
C HIS A 181 21.98 -10.40 -6.87
N PRO A 182 23.33 -10.52 -6.76
CA PRO A 182 24.27 -9.43 -7.04
C PRO A 182 24.24 -8.85 -8.45
N GLU A 183 23.76 -9.60 -9.44
CA GLU A 183 23.52 -9.14 -10.81
C GLU A 183 22.53 -7.97 -10.90
N PHE A 184 21.70 -7.75 -9.89
CA PHE A 184 20.79 -6.59 -9.82
C PHE A 184 21.47 -5.31 -9.30
N THR A 185 22.72 -5.37 -8.82
CA THR A 185 23.40 -4.25 -8.13
C THR A 185 23.43 -2.97 -8.95
N ASP A 186 23.88 -3.04 -10.21
CA ASP A 186 24.04 -1.85 -11.05
C ASP A 186 22.70 -1.20 -11.39
N LEU A 187 21.69 -2.02 -11.71
CA LEU A 187 20.33 -1.56 -11.98
C LEU A 187 19.72 -0.88 -10.75
N ILE A 188 19.81 -1.53 -9.59
CA ILE A 188 19.21 -1.02 -8.35
C ILE A 188 19.93 0.25 -7.87
N THR A 189 21.26 0.32 -8.02
CA THR A 189 22.05 1.52 -7.73
C THR A 189 21.65 2.67 -8.66
N TYR A 190 21.57 2.42 -9.97
CA TYR A 190 21.09 3.42 -10.94
C TYR A 190 19.71 3.96 -10.56
N LEU A 191 18.76 3.07 -10.27
CA LEU A 191 17.41 3.46 -9.88
C LEU A 191 17.42 4.28 -8.58
N PHE A 192 18.25 3.91 -7.60
CA PHE A 192 18.39 4.63 -6.35
C PHE A 192 18.91 6.04 -6.58
N GLU A 193 20.03 6.21 -7.25
CA GLU A 193 20.67 7.51 -7.47
C GLU A 193 19.79 8.46 -8.29
N SER A 194 19.08 7.93 -9.29
CA SER A 194 18.24 8.71 -10.19
C SER A 194 16.85 9.02 -9.63
N ARG A 195 16.41 8.38 -8.54
CA ARG A 195 15.05 8.53 -7.96
C ARG A 195 14.68 9.96 -7.57
N LYS A 196 15.66 10.79 -7.23
CA LYS A 196 15.46 12.21 -6.88
C LYS A 196 15.20 13.10 -8.10
N LYS A 197 15.60 12.62 -9.30
CA LYS A 197 15.49 13.35 -10.58
C LYS A 197 14.37 12.81 -11.45
N VAL A 198 14.00 11.54 -11.28
CA VAL A 198 12.98 10.87 -12.06
C VAL A 198 12.06 10.12 -11.09
N GLU A 199 10.89 10.71 -10.81
CA GLU A 199 9.97 10.20 -9.78
C GLU A 199 9.58 8.72 -9.99
N ILE A 200 9.44 8.29 -11.25
CA ILE A 200 9.10 6.91 -11.57
C ILE A 200 10.13 5.89 -11.08
N ASN A 201 11.39 6.27 -10.92
CA ASN A 201 12.44 5.34 -10.47
C ASN A 201 12.25 4.97 -9.00
N LYS A 202 11.71 5.89 -8.17
CA LYS A 202 11.27 5.57 -6.81
C LYS A 202 10.13 4.54 -6.82
N ALA A 203 9.17 4.71 -7.72
CA ALA A 203 8.06 3.77 -7.85
C ALA A 203 8.53 2.39 -8.36
N ILE A 204 9.48 2.35 -9.30
CA ILE A 204 10.10 1.10 -9.78
C ILE A 204 10.77 0.36 -8.62
N LEU A 205 11.56 1.04 -7.79
CA LEU A 205 12.20 0.44 -6.62
C LEU A 205 11.19 -0.13 -5.63
N ASN A 206 10.19 0.66 -5.26
CA ASN A 206 9.27 0.29 -4.19
C ASN A 206 8.23 -0.75 -4.63
N TYR A 207 7.77 -0.70 -5.88
CA TYR A 207 6.64 -1.52 -6.32
C TYR A 207 7.03 -2.83 -7.00
N SER A 208 8.23 -2.92 -7.59
CA SER A 208 8.64 -4.13 -8.34
C SER A 208 8.72 -5.37 -7.44
N ILE A 209 9.23 -5.23 -6.22
CA ILE A 209 9.32 -6.33 -5.24
C ILE A 209 7.92 -6.79 -4.82
N GLY A 210 7.00 -5.86 -4.57
CA GLY A 210 5.59 -6.21 -4.31
C GLY A 210 4.93 -6.93 -5.50
N MET A 211 5.30 -6.56 -6.72
CA MET A 211 4.80 -7.22 -7.94
C MET A 211 5.34 -8.64 -8.10
N PHE A 212 6.56 -8.95 -7.65
CA PHE A 212 7.11 -10.31 -7.66
C PHE A 212 6.25 -11.30 -6.84
N HIS A 213 5.63 -10.84 -5.76
CA HIS A 213 4.64 -11.58 -4.95
C HIS A 213 3.20 -11.51 -5.50
N SER A 214 2.95 -10.87 -6.64
CA SER A 214 1.58 -10.62 -7.10
C SER A 214 1.02 -11.77 -7.93
N ARG A 215 -0.25 -12.11 -7.66
CA ARG A 215 -1.10 -12.92 -8.54
C ARG A 215 -1.15 -12.39 -9.98
N ASN A 216 -1.01 -11.07 -10.16
CA ASN A 216 -1.14 -10.42 -11.47
C ASN A 216 -0.10 -10.90 -12.49
N ILE A 217 1.05 -11.38 -12.01
CA ILE A 217 2.10 -11.98 -12.84
C ILE A 217 2.27 -13.48 -12.55
N GLY A 218 1.28 -14.08 -11.88
CA GLY A 218 1.28 -15.49 -11.51
C GLY A 218 2.31 -15.87 -10.44
N TRP A 219 2.71 -14.94 -9.56
CA TRP A 219 3.76 -15.16 -8.55
C TRP A 219 5.09 -15.64 -9.13
N LYS A 220 5.34 -15.37 -10.42
CA LYS A 220 6.45 -15.95 -11.20
C LYS A 220 7.81 -15.69 -10.55
N TYR A 221 7.97 -14.59 -9.83
CA TYR A 221 9.24 -14.18 -9.22
C TYR A 221 9.19 -14.16 -7.70
N ALA A 222 8.27 -14.91 -7.08
CA ALA A 222 8.10 -14.91 -5.62
C ALA A 222 9.38 -15.28 -4.86
N GLY A 223 10.30 -16.06 -5.46
CA GLY A 223 11.61 -16.36 -4.87
C GLY A 223 12.47 -15.12 -4.67
N LEU A 224 12.57 -14.24 -5.67
CA LEU A 224 13.35 -13.00 -5.59
C LEU A 224 12.89 -12.10 -4.43
N ALA A 225 11.57 -11.96 -4.27
CA ALA A 225 11.03 -11.13 -3.22
C ALA A 225 11.11 -11.80 -1.84
N ALA A 226 10.97 -13.13 -1.77
CA ALA A 226 11.19 -13.87 -0.53
C ALA A 226 12.62 -13.68 0.00
N ASP A 227 13.63 -13.80 -0.88
CA ASP A 227 15.04 -13.59 -0.52
C ASP A 227 15.30 -12.15 -0.07
N ALA A 228 14.75 -11.17 -0.79
CA ALA A 228 14.90 -9.75 -0.46
C ALA A 228 14.28 -9.39 0.89
N ILE A 229 13.10 -9.93 1.21
CA ILE A 229 12.41 -9.70 2.49
C ILE A 229 13.17 -10.38 3.64
N ALA A 230 13.63 -11.62 3.43
CA ALA A 230 14.37 -12.36 4.45
C ALA A 230 15.73 -11.70 4.78
N ASP A 231 16.48 -11.22 3.78
CA ASP A 231 17.72 -10.47 4.03
C ASP A 231 17.44 -9.17 4.79
N ASN A 232 16.39 -8.42 4.40
CA ASN A 232 16.00 -7.21 5.10
C ASN A 232 15.69 -7.48 6.58
N ASN A 233 14.81 -8.46 6.85
CA ASN A 233 14.44 -8.82 8.21
C ASN A 233 15.68 -9.17 9.05
N ARG A 234 16.60 -9.96 8.48
CA ARG A 234 17.86 -10.33 9.12
C ARG A 234 18.73 -9.11 9.43
N ARG A 235 18.84 -8.14 8.51
CA ARG A 235 19.65 -6.93 8.73
C ARG A 235 19.08 -6.05 9.83
N VAL A 236 17.78 -5.81 9.80
CA VAL A 236 17.07 -5.03 10.82
C VAL A 236 17.23 -5.67 12.20
N GLU A 237 16.98 -6.98 12.32
CA GLU A 237 17.12 -7.69 13.60
C GLU A 237 18.57 -7.77 14.09
N ARG A 238 19.53 -7.91 13.17
CA ARG A 238 20.95 -7.90 13.53
C ARG A 238 21.36 -6.54 14.11
N LEU A 239 20.97 -5.44 13.47
CA LEU A 239 21.27 -4.10 13.95
C LEU A 239 20.58 -3.82 15.29
N ALA A 240 19.31 -4.21 15.44
CA ALA A 240 18.58 -4.10 16.69
C ALA A 240 19.32 -4.82 17.84
N LYS A 241 19.83 -6.04 17.62
CA LYS A 241 20.64 -6.75 18.62
C LYS A 241 21.95 -6.04 18.97
N PHE A 242 22.58 -5.37 18.01
CA PHE A 242 23.76 -4.56 18.29
C PHE A 242 23.42 -3.33 19.13
N VAL A 243 22.31 -2.65 18.82
CA VAL A 243 21.80 -1.53 19.64
C VAL A 243 21.50 -2.00 21.07
N GLU A 244 20.84 -3.15 21.23
CA GLU A 244 20.58 -3.74 22.56
C GLU A 244 21.86 -4.04 23.34
N LYS A 245 22.86 -4.62 22.67
CA LYS A 245 24.16 -4.91 23.28
C LYS A 245 24.88 -3.64 23.75
N ASN A 246 24.59 -2.49 23.15
CA ASN A 246 25.15 -1.19 23.52
C ASN A 246 24.23 -0.38 24.44
N GLY A 247 23.25 -1.03 25.10
CA GLY A 247 22.42 -0.41 26.14
C GLY A 247 21.11 0.20 25.63
N GLY A 248 20.81 0.10 24.34
CA GLY A 248 19.50 0.48 23.81
C GLY A 248 18.40 -0.51 24.17
N ILE A 249 17.16 -0.05 24.20
CA ILE A 249 15.96 -0.88 24.38
C ILE A 249 15.08 -0.71 23.16
N ILE A 250 14.88 -1.79 22.41
CA ILE A 250 14.03 -1.78 21.21
C ILE A 250 12.57 -1.71 21.63
N LEU A 251 11.85 -0.74 21.06
CA LEU A 251 10.46 -0.46 21.38
C LEU A 251 9.50 -0.96 20.29
N LEU A 252 9.86 -0.78 19.01
CA LEU A 252 8.97 -1.08 17.90
C LEU A 252 9.77 -1.39 16.64
N TYR A 253 9.33 -2.37 15.87
CA TYR A 253 9.82 -2.63 14.51
C TYR A 253 8.80 -2.19 13.47
N ASN A 254 9.24 -1.54 12.40
CA ASN A 254 8.41 -1.06 11.30
C ASN A 254 9.10 -1.29 9.95
N THR A 255 8.94 -2.50 9.39
CA THR A 255 9.37 -2.95 8.05
C THR A 255 10.86 -2.74 7.72
N ASP A 256 11.26 -1.49 7.53
CA ASP A 256 12.56 -0.99 7.15
C ASP A 256 13.35 -0.39 8.33
N GLY A 257 12.77 -0.36 9.52
CA GLY A 257 13.39 0.28 10.68
C GLY A 257 12.93 -0.23 12.04
N PHE A 258 13.43 0.42 13.07
CA PHE A 258 12.96 0.23 14.44
C PHE A 258 13.16 1.47 15.31
N TRP A 259 12.28 1.63 16.29
CA TRP A 259 12.38 2.61 17.36
C TRP A 259 13.08 2.00 18.58
N TYR A 260 13.92 2.78 19.23
CA TYR A 260 14.60 2.39 20.46
C TYR A 260 14.79 3.58 21.41
N THR A 261 14.95 3.31 22.70
CA THR A 261 15.38 4.29 23.70
C THR A 261 16.76 3.94 24.23
N GLY A 262 17.58 4.94 24.55
CA GLY A 262 18.96 4.78 25.01
C GLY A 262 19.85 5.87 24.43
N GLU A 263 21.16 5.74 24.54
CA GLU A 263 22.06 6.64 23.83
C GLU A 263 21.96 6.45 22.32
N GLN A 264 22.13 7.53 21.55
CA GLN A 264 22.10 7.45 20.09
C GLN A 264 23.23 6.53 19.58
N TYR A 265 22.84 5.44 18.93
CA TYR A 265 23.76 4.43 18.42
C TYR A 265 24.37 4.81 17.08
N HIS A 266 25.67 4.62 16.89
CA HIS A 266 26.37 4.87 15.62
C HIS A 266 27.27 3.69 15.24
N ASP A 267 27.38 3.38 13.95
CA ASP A 267 28.33 2.39 13.40
C ASP A 267 28.83 2.78 11.99
N GLU A 268 29.74 2.00 11.43
CA GLU A 268 30.30 2.23 10.09
C GLU A 268 29.32 2.00 8.92
N HIS A 269 28.12 1.46 9.19
CA HIS A 269 27.08 1.20 8.21
C HIS A 269 26.04 2.33 8.15
N GLU A 270 26.14 3.34 9.01
CA GLU A 270 25.37 4.58 8.92
C GLU A 270 25.77 5.40 7.67
N GLY A 271 24.79 5.93 6.95
CA GLY A 271 25.04 6.82 5.82
C GLY A 271 23.91 6.93 4.79
N PRO A 272 24.09 7.76 3.75
CA PRO A 272 23.03 8.13 2.82
C PRO A 272 22.85 7.16 1.63
N ASN A 273 23.71 6.15 1.50
CA ASN A 273 23.71 5.27 0.34
C ASN A 273 22.72 4.12 0.47
N ILE A 274 22.49 3.42 -0.63
CA ILE A 274 21.61 2.26 -0.64
C ILE A 274 22.14 1.18 0.31
N GLY A 275 21.25 0.63 1.13
CA GLY A 275 21.64 -0.38 2.11
C GLY A 275 22.45 0.14 3.28
N GLN A 276 22.57 1.45 3.44
CA GLN A 276 22.96 2.08 4.70
C GLN A 276 21.70 2.50 5.48
N TRP A 277 21.89 2.76 6.77
CA TRP A 277 20.83 3.22 7.66
C TRP A 277 21.14 4.63 8.17
N HIS A 278 20.14 5.32 8.71
CA HIS A 278 20.30 6.61 9.38
C HIS A 278 19.25 6.76 10.47
N HIS A 279 19.45 7.70 11.41
CA HIS A 279 18.33 8.20 12.21
C HIS A 279 17.58 9.26 11.43
N ASP A 280 16.33 8.97 11.10
CA ASP A 280 15.35 9.93 10.59
C ASP A 280 14.63 10.67 11.72
N HIS A 281 14.61 10.10 12.93
CA HIS A 281 14.06 10.72 14.14
C HIS A 281 14.99 10.55 15.35
N VAL A 282 15.19 11.63 16.11
CA VAL A 282 16.14 11.70 17.24
C VAL A 282 15.50 12.42 18.43
N ASP A 283 15.83 12.02 19.66
CA ASP A 283 15.38 12.66 20.91
C ASP A 283 13.86 12.88 21.01
N CYS A 284 13.11 11.88 20.55
CA CYS A 284 11.66 11.89 20.54
C CYS A 284 11.06 11.47 21.88
N LYS A 285 9.82 11.93 22.11
CA LYS A 285 8.90 11.31 23.07
C LYS A 285 7.95 10.42 22.28
N LEU A 286 7.92 9.12 22.56
CA LEU A 286 7.11 8.13 21.81
C LEU A 286 6.05 7.52 22.72
N ARG A 287 4.87 7.26 22.18
CA ARG A 287 3.83 6.45 22.81
C ARG A 287 3.18 5.52 21.80
N ILE A 288 3.07 4.24 22.17
CA ILE A 288 2.69 3.17 21.23
C ILE A 288 1.30 2.65 21.59
N LYS A 289 0.37 2.66 20.63
CA LYS A 289 -0.96 2.03 20.76
C LYS A 289 -0.90 0.58 20.29
N SER A 290 -0.20 0.32 19.19
CA SER A 290 0.07 -1.00 18.64
C SER A 290 1.23 -0.94 17.64
N ALA A 291 1.66 -2.09 17.11
CA ALA A 291 2.74 -2.13 16.12
C ALA A 291 2.46 -1.36 14.80
N GLY A 292 1.19 -1.06 14.53
CA GLY A 292 0.76 -0.27 13.36
C GLY A 292 0.22 1.12 13.70
N ALA A 293 0.22 1.50 14.98
CA ALA A 293 -0.37 2.74 15.48
C ALA A 293 0.44 3.30 16.66
N TYR A 294 1.11 4.43 16.47
CA TYR A 294 1.88 5.10 17.51
C TYR A 294 1.93 6.60 17.25
N GLU A 295 2.33 7.38 18.24
CA GLU A 295 2.49 8.83 18.13
C GLU A 295 3.79 9.27 18.78
N PHE A 296 4.42 10.31 18.23
CA PHE A 296 5.63 10.86 18.80
C PHE A 296 5.66 12.38 18.75
N ILE A 297 6.43 12.97 19.66
CA ILE A 297 6.77 14.39 19.66
C ILE A 297 8.24 14.52 19.33
N GLU A 298 8.53 15.29 18.29
CA GLU A 298 9.88 15.63 17.85
C GLU A 298 9.96 17.15 17.72
N ASN A 299 10.94 17.77 18.39
CA ASN A 299 11.10 19.24 18.39
C ASN A 299 9.81 20.01 18.76
N GLY A 300 9.04 19.48 19.71
CA GLY A 300 7.76 20.06 20.15
C GLY A 300 6.59 19.85 19.18
N LYS A 301 6.79 19.19 18.03
CA LYS A 301 5.75 18.90 17.05
C LYS A 301 5.20 17.50 17.25
N TYR A 302 3.87 17.40 17.28
CA TYR A 302 3.14 16.13 17.31
C TYR A 302 3.12 15.45 15.93
N ASN A 303 3.35 14.14 15.91
CA ASN A 303 3.30 13.31 14.70
C ASN A 303 2.56 12.00 15.00
N PRO A 304 1.34 11.80 14.46
CA PRO A 304 0.63 10.53 14.53
C PRO A 304 1.04 9.59 13.40
N VAL A 305 1.27 8.31 13.70
CA VAL A 305 1.51 7.24 12.73
C VAL A 305 0.43 6.17 12.90
N ILE A 306 -0.48 6.07 11.92
CA ILE A 306 -1.57 5.08 11.93
C ILE A 306 -1.71 4.47 10.54
N ARG A 307 -1.71 3.13 10.50
CA ARG A 307 -2.06 2.37 9.32
C ARG A 307 -3.56 2.31 9.13
N GLY A 308 -4.04 2.85 8.01
CA GLY A 308 -5.46 2.87 7.67
C GLY A 308 -6.15 4.17 8.07
N MET A 309 -7.46 4.23 7.86
CA MET A 309 -8.32 5.36 8.18
C MET A 309 -8.97 5.15 9.54
N THR A 310 -9.24 6.24 10.25
CA THR A 310 -9.88 6.26 11.57
C THR A 310 -11.15 7.10 11.56
N SER A 311 -11.99 6.96 12.59
CA SER A 311 -13.15 7.83 12.80
C SER A 311 -12.80 9.31 12.86
N LEU A 312 -11.63 9.66 13.41
CA LEU A 312 -11.21 11.04 13.58
C LEU A 312 -10.83 11.70 12.24
N ASP A 313 -10.35 10.92 11.27
CA ASP A 313 -10.11 11.38 9.89
C ASP A 313 -11.40 11.91 9.21
N ARG A 314 -12.60 11.68 9.78
CA ARG A 314 -13.87 12.24 9.29
C ARG A 314 -14.11 13.69 9.71
N VAL A 315 -13.56 14.10 10.86
CA VAL A 315 -13.90 15.37 11.50
C VAL A 315 -12.70 16.31 11.60
N LYS A 316 -11.48 15.79 11.46
CA LYS A 316 -10.25 16.53 11.71
C LYS A 316 -9.09 15.98 10.87
N ASP A 317 -8.35 16.86 10.18
CA ASP A 317 -7.17 16.47 9.42
C ASP A 317 -6.03 16.04 10.36
N ARG A 318 -5.21 15.05 9.97
CA ARG A 318 -4.11 14.52 10.81
C ARG A 318 -3.10 15.58 11.24
N SER A 319 -2.92 16.64 10.46
CA SER A 319 -2.05 17.76 10.82
C SER A 319 -2.56 18.59 12.00
N GLU A 320 -3.85 18.48 12.31
CA GLU A 320 -4.49 19.16 13.44
C GLU A 320 -4.56 18.27 14.68
N TRP A 321 -4.29 16.97 14.56
CA TRP A 321 -4.42 16.03 15.68
C TRP A 321 -3.50 16.41 16.84
N GLU A 322 -3.93 16.01 18.04
CA GLU A 322 -3.23 16.27 19.29
C GLU A 322 -2.81 14.96 19.98
N TRP A 323 -1.89 15.07 20.94
CA TRP A 323 -1.39 13.93 21.71
C TRP A 323 -2.54 13.21 22.43
N GLY A 324 -2.78 11.94 22.08
CA GLY A 324 -3.93 11.17 22.59
C GLY A 324 -5.04 10.89 21.60
N ASP A 325 -5.17 11.69 20.54
CA ASP A 325 -6.22 11.54 19.54
C ASP A 325 -6.21 10.13 18.92
N ILE A 326 -5.01 9.54 18.72
CA ILE A 326 -4.83 8.18 18.21
C ILE A 326 -5.52 7.09 19.05
N TYR A 327 -5.71 7.30 20.36
CA TYR A 327 -6.36 6.33 21.24
C TYR A 327 -7.88 6.40 21.18
N GLU A 328 -8.42 7.58 20.89
CA GLU A 328 -9.86 7.83 20.80
C GLU A 328 -10.42 7.58 19.40
N ALA A 329 -9.55 7.40 18.41
CA ALA A 329 -9.89 7.20 17.01
C ALA A 329 -9.93 5.69 16.62
N PRO A 330 -11.09 5.01 16.68
CA PRO A 330 -11.25 3.65 16.15
C PRO A 330 -10.94 3.57 14.64
N LEU A 331 -10.39 2.43 14.22
CA LEU A 331 -10.12 2.16 12.81
C LEU A 331 -11.43 1.99 12.04
N ILE A 332 -11.49 2.61 10.87
CA ILE A 332 -12.55 2.38 9.88
C ILE A 332 -12.03 1.36 8.88
N GLN A 333 -12.76 0.26 8.77
CA GLN A 333 -12.58 -0.73 7.74
C GLN A 333 -13.76 -0.69 6.78
N PHE A 334 -13.48 -0.92 5.50
CA PHE A 334 -14.51 -1.06 4.49
C PHE A 334 -14.59 -2.54 4.10
N ARG A 335 -15.69 -3.20 4.46
CA ARG A 335 -15.99 -4.54 3.95
C ARG A 335 -16.71 -4.40 2.62
N LEU A 336 -16.18 -5.07 1.61
CA LEU A 336 -16.72 -5.06 0.26
C LEU A 336 -17.35 -6.43 -0.01
N ASP A 337 -18.63 -6.45 -0.35
CA ASP A 337 -19.32 -7.66 -0.74
C ASP A 337 -20.29 -7.38 -1.89
N GLU A 338 -21.12 -8.37 -2.22
CA GLU A 338 -22.08 -8.21 -3.30
C GLU A 338 -23.10 -7.11 -2.99
N GLU A 339 -23.48 -6.88 -1.73
CA GLU A 339 -24.48 -5.87 -1.39
C GLU A 339 -23.94 -4.44 -1.48
N GLY A 340 -22.63 -4.26 -1.41
CA GLY A 340 -21.96 -2.99 -1.61
C GLY A 340 -20.80 -2.80 -0.66
N ILE A 341 -20.62 -1.56 -0.21
CA ILE A 341 -19.57 -1.15 0.71
C ILE A 341 -20.17 -0.99 2.10
N HIS A 342 -19.66 -1.76 3.07
CA HIS A 342 -20.07 -1.68 4.47
C HIS A 342 -18.97 -1.02 5.29
N VAL A 343 -19.33 0.01 6.04
CA VAL A 343 -18.42 0.68 6.98
C VAL A 343 -18.43 -0.11 8.28
N LEU A 344 -17.27 -0.66 8.64
CA LEU A 344 -17.04 -1.32 9.92
C LEU A 344 -16.19 -0.40 10.78
N GLU A 345 -16.67 -0.08 11.98
CA GLU A 345 -15.87 0.60 12.99
C GLU A 345 -15.40 -0.44 13.99
N GLU A 346 -14.08 -0.68 14.05
CA GLU A 346 -13.52 -1.47 15.14
C GLU A 346 -13.72 -0.66 16.42
N LYS A 347 -14.61 -1.10 17.30
CA LYS A 347 -14.70 -0.52 18.64
C LYS A 347 -13.32 -0.70 19.26
N GLY A 348 -12.64 0.40 19.57
CA GLY A 348 -11.33 0.34 20.22
C GLY A 348 -11.48 -0.49 21.48
N ASP A 349 -10.74 -1.60 21.54
CA ASP A 349 -10.76 -2.51 22.68
C ASP A 349 -10.44 -1.71 23.95
N LYS A 350 -11.48 -1.46 24.76
CA LYS A 350 -11.33 -1.11 26.18
C LYS A 350 -11.13 -2.35 27.05
N GLU A 351 -10.90 -3.51 26.45
CA GLU A 351 -10.69 -4.76 27.14
C GLU A 351 -9.37 -5.36 26.67
N HIS A 352 -8.26 -5.01 27.30
CA HIS A 352 -7.18 -5.94 27.64
C HIS A 352 -6.55 -5.45 28.95
N GLY A 353 -7.25 -5.77 30.03
CA GLY A 353 -6.62 -5.86 31.35
C GLY A 353 -5.79 -7.13 31.44
N ASN A 354 -4.65 -6.97 32.12
CA ASN A 354 -3.66 -7.94 32.62
C ASN A 354 -2.42 -8.15 31.75
#